data_AF-X0WTJ0-F1
#
_entry.id   AF-X0WTJ0-F1
#
_cell.length_a   1.000
_cell.length_b   1.000
_cell.length_c   1.000
_cell.angle_alpha   90.00
_cell.angle_beta   90.00
_cell.angle_gamma   90.00
#
_symmetry.space_group_name_H-M   'P 1'
#
loop_
_entity.id
_entity.type
_entity.pdbx_description
1 polymer ?
#
loop_
_entity_poly.entity_id
_entity_poly.type
_entity_poly.pdbx_seq_one_letter_code
_entity_poly.pdbx_strand_id
1 'polypeptide(L)'
;MDFVTLQEAVQLYPLLIFMILAAIVAVETKDLLSSIIAVGAAGLGLSVAFLILKAPDLAITQLVVEILCLILLIRATIKRDIPSLNRGADYTRLISALIFVLVFLYFGYFALKGLPPFGDPYLRVSQEYLNQGLSKTGAANLVTAVILDFRGYDTL
;
A
#
# COMPACT_ATOMS: atom_id res chain seq x y z
N MET A 1 -0.80 -16.29 -19.27
CA MET A 1 -1.29 -14.98 -18.82
C MET A 1 -2.52 -14.69 -19.64
N ASP A 2 -3.70 -14.74 -19.03
CA ASP A 2 -4.96 -14.60 -19.76
C ASP A 2 -5.26 -13.12 -20.03
N PHE A 3 -6.07 -12.82 -21.06
CA PHE A 3 -6.39 -11.45 -21.47
C PHE A 3 -6.86 -10.55 -20.32
N VAL A 4 -7.59 -11.10 -19.36
CA VAL A 4 -8.07 -10.38 -18.17
C VAL A 4 -6.91 -9.92 -17.28
N THR A 5 -5.95 -10.80 -16.99
CA THR A 5 -4.77 -10.46 -16.18
C THR A 5 -3.86 -9.43 -16.87
N LEU A 6 -3.78 -9.47 -18.20
CA LEU A 6 -3.06 -8.46 -18.97
C LEU A 6 -3.75 -7.09 -18.88
N GLN A 7 -5.08 -7.06 -18.97
CA GLN A 7 -5.85 -5.82 -18.85
C GLN A 7 -5.73 -5.19 -17.45
N GLU A 8 -5.80 -6.00 -16.39
CA GLU A 8 -5.57 -5.56 -15.00
C GLU A 8 -4.17 -4.97 -14.84
N ALA A 9 -3.13 -5.67 -15.33
CA ALA A 9 -1.75 -5.18 -15.28
C ALA A 9 -1.58 -3.84 -16.00
N VAL A 10 -2.20 -3.69 -17.18
CA VAL A 10 -2.14 -2.44 -17.96
C VAL A 10 -2.79 -1.27 -17.22
N GLN A 11 -3.90 -1.51 -16.50
CA GLN A 11 -4.56 -0.48 -15.70
C GLN A 11 -3.77 -0.09 -14.45
N LEU A 12 -2.95 -0.98 -13.91
CA LEU A 12 -2.13 -0.70 -12.72
C LEU A 12 -0.93 0.21 -13.02
N TYR A 13 -0.30 0.11 -14.18
CA TYR A 13 0.86 0.95 -14.52
C TYR A 13 0.63 2.47 -14.38
N PRO A 14 -0.43 3.09 -14.97
CA PRO A 14 -0.66 4.52 -14.80
C PRO A 14 -0.94 4.89 -13.34
N LEU A 15 -1.59 4.00 -12.59
CA LEU A 15 -1.89 4.21 -11.17
C LEU A 15 -0.62 4.16 -10.31
N LEU A 16 0.29 3.22 -10.60
CA LEU A 16 1.61 3.14 -9.96
C LEU A 16 2.43 4.40 -10.25
N ILE A 17 2.43 4.89 -11.49
CA ILE A 17 3.10 6.15 -11.85
C ILE A 17 2.50 7.31 -11.04
N PHE A 18 1.18 7.40 -10.97
CA PHE A 18 0.49 8.41 -10.18
C PHE A 18 0.89 8.36 -8.69
N MET A 19 0.93 7.16 -8.09
CA MET A 19 1.34 6.98 -6.69
C MET A 19 2.80 7.36 -6.46
N ILE A 20 3.70 7.01 -7.37
CA ILE A 20 5.11 7.41 -7.30
C ILE A 20 5.25 8.93 -7.37
N LEU A 21 4.53 9.59 -8.28
CA LEU A 21 4.53 11.05 -8.38
C LEU A 21 3.97 11.70 -7.11
N ALA A 22 2.87 11.18 -6.57
CA ALA A 22 2.30 11.65 -5.31
C ALA A 22 3.30 11.50 -4.13
N ALA A 23 4.02 10.38 -4.07
CA ALA A 23 5.07 10.16 -3.06
C ALA A 23 6.25 11.13 -3.22
N ILE A 24 6.69 11.41 -4.46
CA ILE A 24 7.74 12.41 -4.74
C ILE A 24 7.27 13.80 -4.26
N VAL A 25 6.04 14.19 -4.62
CA VAL A 25 5.45 15.47 -4.18
C VAL A 25 5.38 15.54 -2.65
N ALA A 26 5.00 14.45 -1.98
CA ALA A 26 4.94 14.39 -0.53
C ALA A 26 6.29 14.65 0.14
N VAL A 27 7.39 14.13 -0.44
CA VAL A 27 8.76 14.27 0.08
C VAL A 27 9.35 15.66 -0.23
N GLU A 28 9.09 16.20 -1.42
CA GLU A 28 9.67 17.48 -1.86
C GLU A 28 8.93 18.72 -1.30
N THR A 29 7.66 18.56 -0.92
CA THR A 29 6.85 19.67 -0.43
C THR A 29 7.27 20.09 0.98
N LYS A 30 7.53 21.38 1.16
CA LYS A 30 7.93 21.98 2.46
C LYS A 30 6.75 22.18 3.41
N ASP A 31 5.56 22.41 2.85
CA ASP A 31 4.34 22.57 3.62
C ASP A 31 3.80 21.20 4.05
N LEU A 32 3.68 20.99 5.36
CA LEU A 32 3.25 19.70 5.89
C LEU A 32 1.80 19.36 5.48
N LEU A 33 0.91 20.35 5.40
CA LEU A 33 -0.47 20.09 4.97
C LEU A 33 -0.52 19.57 3.54
N SER A 34 0.22 20.21 2.64
CA SER A 34 0.35 19.78 1.24
C SER A 34 1.04 18.42 1.11
N SER A 35 2.06 18.13 1.93
CA SER A 35 2.69 16.80 2.02
C SER A 35 1.68 15.73 2.44
N ILE A 36 0.87 15.98 3.47
CA ILE A 36 -0.17 15.07 3.95
C ILE A 36 -1.23 14.81 2.87
N ILE A 37 -1.66 15.85 2.14
CA ILE A 37 -2.61 15.70 1.03
C ILE A 37 -2.01 14.82 -0.08
N ALA A 38 -0.73 14.98 -0.39
CA ALA A 38 -0.04 14.16 -1.39
C ALA A 38 0.09 12.68 -0.96
N VAL A 39 0.35 12.41 0.33
CA VAL A 39 0.27 11.05 0.89
C VAL A 39 -1.14 10.48 0.73
N GLY A 40 -2.17 11.27 1.04
CA GLY A 40 -3.57 10.90 0.83
C GLY A 40 -3.90 10.53 -0.61
N ALA A 41 -3.36 11.27 -1.58
CA ALA A 41 -3.53 10.96 -3.00
C ALA A 41 -2.91 9.59 -3.34
N ALA A 42 -1.73 9.27 -2.82
CA ALA A 42 -1.11 7.95 -3.00
C ALA A 42 -1.96 6.83 -2.35
N GLY A 43 -2.50 7.06 -1.16
CA GLY A 43 -3.37 6.11 -0.45
C GLY A 43 -4.71 5.86 -1.15
N LEU A 44 -5.33 6.90 -1.71
CA LEU A 44 -6.50 6.75 -2.58
C LEU A 44 -6.16 5.95 -3.85
N GLY A 45 -4.99 6.20 -4.44
CA GLY A 45 -4.48 5.40 -5.54
C GLY A 45 -4.37 3.92 -5.18
N LEU A 46 -3.88 3.59 -3.98
CA LEU A 46 -3.81 2.22 -3.49
C LEU A 46 -5.19 1.57 -3.33
N SER A 47 -6.18 2.31 -2.83
CA SER A 47 -7.56 1.80 -2.72
C SER A 47 -8.15 1.44 -4.10
N VAL A 48 -7.90 2.27 -5.12
CA VAL A 48 -8.27 1.97 -6.52
C VAL A 48 -7.52 0.74 -7.05
N ALA A 49 -6.24 0.59 -6.70
CA ALA A 49 -5.45 -0.58 -7.11
C ALA A 49 -6.06 -1.88 -6.56
N PHE A 50 -6.52 -1.86 -5.30
CA PHE A 50 -7.21 -3.02 -4.71
C PHE A 50 -8.53 -3.34 -5.41
N LEU A 51 -9.29 -2.34 -5.86
CA LEU A 51 -10.51 -2.59 -6.65
C LEU A 51 -10.19 -3.23 -8.01
N ILE A 52 -9.15 -2.75 -8.71
CA ILE A 52 -8.69 -3.36 -9.97
C ILE A 52 -8.27 -4.83 -9.75
N LEU A 53 -7.62 -5.11 -8.62
CA LEU A 53 -7.20 -6.46 -8.22
C LEU A 53 -8.33 -7.32 -7.61
N LYS A 54 -9.59 -6.88 -7.66
CA LYS A 54 -10.77 -7.59 -7.14
C LYS A 54 -10.67 -7.88 -5.63
N ALA A 55 -10.07 -6.97 -4.87
CA ALA A 55 -9.99 -7.02 -3.41
C ALA A 55 -10.84 -5.92 -2.75
N PRO A 56 -12.19 -6.02 -2.78
CA PRO A 56 -13.08 -4.97 -2.28
C PRO A 56 -12.96 -4.73 -0.77
N ASP A 57 -12.77 -5.78 0.03
CA ASP A 57 -12.63 -5.68 1.50
C ASP A 57 -11.36 -4.88 1.87
N LEU A 58 -10.25 -5.09 1.14
CA LEU A 58 -9.02 -4.32 1.29
C LEU A 58 -9.21 -2.87 0.82
N ALA A 59 -9.95 -2.64 -0.27
CA ALA A 59 -10.19 -1.29 -0.78
C ALA A 59 -10.97 -0.42 0.23
N ILE A 60 -12.03 -0.97 0.84
CA ILE A 60 -12.86 -0.26 1.82
C ILE A 60 -12.06 0.03 3.09
N THR A 61 -11.34 -0.97 3.61
CA THR A 61 -10.51 -0.78 4.82
C THR A 61 -9.39 0.22 4.58
N GLN A 62 -8.71 0.16 3.44
CA GLN A 62 -7.69 1.14 3.04
C GLN A 62 -8.28 2.55 3.01
N LEU A 63 -9.46 2.74 2.42
CA LEU A 63 -10.12 4.05 2.35
C LEU A 63 -10.42 4.62 3.74
N VAL A 64 -10.98 3.78 4.64
CA VAL A 64 -11.32 4.20 6.00
C VAL A 64 -10.06 4.56 6.80
N VAL A 65 -9.03 3.71 6.74
CA VAL A 65 -7.75 3.95 7.44
C VAL A 65 -7.08 5.20 6.90
N GLU A 66 -7.07 5.41 5.58
CA GLU A 66 -6.49 6.59 4.95
C GLU A 66 -7.16 7.88 5.44
N ILE A 67 -8.49 7.92 5.45
CA ILE A 67 -9.26 9.08 5.93
C ILE A 67 -8.92 9.36 7.41
N LEU A 68 -8.86 8.33 8.26
CA LEU A 68 -8.50 8.50 9.67
C LEU A 68 -7.07 9.01 9.83
N CYS A 69 -6.10 8.44 9.10
CA CYS A 69 -4.71 8.90 9.10
C CYS A 69 -4.60 10.36 8.65
N LEU A 70 -5.30 10.76 7.59
CA LEU A 70 -5.33 12.16 7.13
C LEU A 70 -5.88 13.09 8.21
N ILE A 71 -7.00 12.75 8.84
CA ILE A 71 -7.57 13.55 9.94
C ILE A 71 -6.57 13.70 11.09
N LEU A 72 -5.93 12.60 11.50
CA LEU A 72 -4.94 12.61 12.58
C LEU A 72 -3.71 13.44 12.23
N LEU A 73 -3.14 13.26 11.03
CA LEU A 73 -1.95 13.97 10.58
C LEU A 73 -2.22 15.47 10.41
N ILE A 74 -3.38 15.85 9.85
CA ILE A 74 -3.80 17.25 9.72
C ILE A 74 -3.94 17.86 11.11
N ARG A 75 -4.65 17.20 12.04
CA ARG A 75 -4.83 17.70 13.41
C ARG A 75 -3.52 17.82 14.18
N ALA A 76 -2.60 16.88 13.99
CA ALA A 76 -1.26 16.92 14.58
C ALA A 76 -0.39 18.05 14.02
N THR A 77 -0.63 18.43 12.76
CA THR A 77 0.20 19.40 12.02
C THR A 77 -0.29 20.84 12.14
N ILE A 78 -1.60 21.07 12.22
CA ILE A 78 -2.20 22.43 12.27
C ILE A 78 -1.61 23.31 13.38
N LYS A 79 -1.16 22.73 14.49
CA LYS A 79 -0.59 23.47 15.63
C LYS A 79 0.92 23.62 15.61
N ARG A 80 1.59 23.11 14.57
CA ARG A 80 3.05 23.06 14.50
C ARG A 80 3.56 24.21 13.64
N ASP A 81 4.01 25.28 14.28
CA ASP A 81 4.90 26.25 13.63
C ASP A 81 6.23 25.54 13.39
N ILE A 82 6.50 25.21 12.13
CA ILE A 82 7.77 24.62 11.74
C ILE A 82 8.68 25.79 11.37
N PRO A 83 9.67 26.15 12.19
CA PRO A 83 10.68 27.08 11.74
C PRO A 83 11.32 26.47 10.50
N SER A 84 11.44 27.27 9.43
CA SER A 84 12.15 26.88 8.22
C SER A 84 13.60 26.60 8.60
N LEU A 85 13.92 25.32 8.83
CA LEU A 85 15.30 24.89 9.01
C LEU A 85 16.00 25.08 7.67
N ASN A 86 16.54 26.28 7.48
CA ASN A 86 17.42 26.61 6.36
C ASN A 86 18.78 25.95 6.65
N ARG A 87 18.81 24.62 6.59
CA ARG A 87 20.05 23.84 6.59
C ARG A 87 20.43 23.64 5.13
N GLY A 88 21.62 24.10 4.77
CA GLY A 88 22.17 23.97 3.43
C GLY A 88 22.24 22.51 2.98
N ALA A 89 22.60 22.29 1.72
CA ALA A 89 22.84 20.96 1.18
C ALA A 89 24.05 20.32 1.90
N ASP A 90 23.80 19.72 3.06
CA ASP A 90 24.81 18.99 3.81
C ASP A 90 25.09 17.69 3.07
N TYR A 91 26.36 17.44 2.73
CA TYR A 91 26.84 16.18 2.15
C TYR A 91 26.31 14.95 2.90
N THR A 92 26.06 15.08 4.21
CA THR A 92 25.45 14.05 5.05
C THR A 92 24.04 13.65 4.61
N ARG A 93 23.21 14.60 4.14
CA ARG A 93 21.85 14.32 3.62
C ARG A 93 21.90 13.57 2.29
N LEU A 94 22.83 13.93 1.41
CA LEU A 94 23.01 13.23 0.14
C LEU A 94 23.49 11.80 0.38
N ILE A 95 24.48 11.63 1.26
CA ILE A 95 25.02 10.31 1.63
C ILE A 95 23.95 9.45 2.29
N SER A 96 23.16 10.00 3.23
CA SER A 96 22.11 9.23 3.90
C SER A 96 20.98 8.82 2.94
N ALA A 97 20.57 9.71 2.03
CA ALA A 97 19.60 9.39 0.98
C ALA A 97 20.13 8.29 0.05
N LEU A 98 21.41 8.37 -0.36
CA LEU A 98 22.03 7.38 -1.24
C LEU A 98 22.14 6.01 -0.55
N ILE A 99 22.55 5.97 0.72
CA ILE A 99 22.58 4.74 1.51
C ILE A 99 21.17 4.15 1.63
N PHE A 100 20.16 4.98 1.92
CA PHE A 100 18.78 4.52 2.02
C PHE A 100 18.30 3.88 0.71
N VAL A 101 18.54 4.54 -0.43
CA VAL A 101 18.16 4.01 -1.75
C VAL A 101 18.87 2.68 -2.05
N LEU A 102 20.18 2.58 -1.76
CA LEU A 102 20.93 1.34 -1.96
C LEU A 102 20.38 0.19 -1.12
N VAL A 103 20.14 0.45 0.18
CA VAL A 103 19.58 -0.55 1.10
C VAL A 103 18.18 -0.96 0.65
N PHE A 104 17.33 0.00 0.29
CA PHE A 104 15.97 -0.26 -0.20
C PHE A 104 15.99 -1.11 -1.47
N LEU A 105 16.81 -0.78 -2.46
CA LEU A 105 16.92 -1.54 -3.70
C LEU A 105 17.50 -2.94 -3.47
N TYR A 106 18.49 -3.08 -2.59
CA TYR A 106 19.07 -4.38 -2.24
C TYR A 106 18.00 -5.32 -1.66
N PHE A 107 17.32 -4.90 -0.59
CA PHE A 107 16.27 -5.73 0.01
C PHE A 107 15.05 -5.89 -0.89
N GLY A 108 14.69 -4.84 -1.64
CA GLY A 108 13.62 -4.88 -2.63
C GLY A 108 13.86 -5.92 -3.72
N TYR A 109 15.08 -6.02 -4.23
CA TYR A 109 15.45 -7.05 -5.21
C TYR A 109 15.25 -8.47 -4.65
N PHE A 110 15.72 -8.74 -3.43
CA PHE A 110 15.53 -10.06 -2.81
C PHE A 110 14.06 -10.38 -2.53
N ALA A 111 13.28 -9.40 -2.06
CA ALA A 111 11.85 -9.56 -1.83
C ALA A 111 11.09 -9.87 -3.12
N LEU A 112 11.37 -9.11 -4.19
CA LEU A 112 10.72 -9.29 -5.50
C LEU A 112 11.13 -10.61 -6.18
N LYS A 113 12.37 -11.06 -5.98
CA LYS A 113 12.85 -12.33 -6.55
C LYS A 113 12.09 -13.55 -6.04
N GLY A 114 11.54 -13.49 -4.82
CA GLY A 114 10.76 -14.56 -4.23
C GLY A 114 9.28 -14.57 -4.64
N LEU A 115 8.80 -13.53 -5.33
CA LEU A 115 7.41 -13.44 -5.73
C LEU A 115 7.16 -14.27 -7.00
N PRO A 116 6.00 -14.95 -7.08
CA PRO A 116 5.61 -15.61 -8.31
C PRO A 116 5.28 -14.57 -9.41
N PRO A 117 5.22 -14.99 -10.68
CA PRO A 117 4.77 -14.13 -11.76
C PRO A 117 3.39 -13.52 -11.47
N PHE A 118 3.18 -12.29 -11.94
CA PHE A 118 1.88 -11.64 -11.79
C PHE A 118 0.77 -12.48 -12.44
N GLY A 119 -0.30 -12.74 -11.69
CA GLY A 119 -1.42 -13.58 -12.12
C GLY A 119 -1.25 -15.07 -11.87
N ASP A 120 -0.12 -15.54 -11.32
CA ASP A 120 0.12 -16.97 -11.02
C ASP A 120 0.51 -17.19 -9.54
N PRO A 121 -0.41 -16.98 -8.58
CA PRO A 121 -0.09 -17.02 -7.16
C PRO A 121 0.17 -18.44 -6.63
N TYR A 122 0.99 -18.55 -5.59
CA TYR A 122 1.12 -19.81 -4.84
C TYR A 122 -0.13 -20.10 -4.01
N LEU A 123 -0.86 -21.17 -4.34
CA LEU A 123 -2.15 -21.51 -3.71
C LEU A 123 -2.08 -22.63 -2.64
N ARG A 124 -0.90 -23.00 -2.13
CA ARG A 124 -0.74 -24.18 -1.24
C ARG A 124 -1.72 -24.21 -0.05
N VAL A 125 -1.93 -23.07 0.61
CA VAL A 125 -2.87 -22.94 1.74
C VAL A 125 -4.21 -22.38 1.26
N SER A 126 -4.17 -21.38 0.37
CA SER A 126 -5.38 -20.72 -0.14
C SER A 126 -6.34 -21.67 -0.84
N GLN A 127 -5.86 -22.75 -1.47
CA GLN A 127 -6.71 -23.75 -2.12
C GLN A 127 -7.66 -24.43 -1.13
N GLU A 128 -7.20 -24.69 0.09
CA GLU A 128 -8.03 -25.26 1.15
C GLU A 128 -9.13 -24.28 1.59
N TYR A 129 -8.79 -22.98 1.70
CA TYR A 129 -9.77 -21.94 2.01
C TYR A 129 -10.81 -21.79 0.90
N LEU A 130 -10.40 -21.86 -0.37
CA LEU A 130 -11.31 -21.80 -1.52
C LEU A 130 -12.26 -22.99 -1.56
N ASN A 131 -11.74 -24.20 -1.32
CA ASN A 131 -12.53 -25.43 -1.45
C ASN A 131 -13.44 -25.68 -0.24
N GLN A 132 -12.97 -25.38 0.97
CA GLN A 132 -13.61 -25.78 2.22
C GLN A 132 -14.10 -24.60 3.07
N GLY A 133 -13.94 -23.36 2.59
CA GLY A 133 -14.33 -22.15 3.33
C GLY A 133 -15.77 -22.19 3.78
N LEU A 134 -16.71 -22.25 2.83
CA LEU A 134 -18.14 -22.27 3.14
C LEU A 134 -18.54 -23.49 3.99
N SER A 135 -18.00 -24.68 3.71
CA SER A 135 -18.38 -25.91 4.43
C SER A 135 -17.88 -25.93 5.87
N LYS A 136 -16.71 -25.35 6.16
CA LYS A 136 -16.10 -25.36 7.49
C LYS A 136 -16.52 -24.19 8.36
N THR A 137 -16.81 -23.03 7.77
CA THR A 137 -17.10 -21.79 8.52
C THR A 137 -18.54 -21.32 8.38
N GLY A 138 -19.26 -21.76 7.36
CA GLY A 138 -20.60 -21.24 7.03
C GLY A 138 -20.60 -19.83 6.46
N ALA A 139 -19.43 -19.18 6.31
CA ALA A 139 -19.33 -17.83 5.79
C ALA A 139 -19.32 -17.82 4.25
N ALA A 140 -20.20 -17.01 3.66
CA ALA A 140 -20.24 -16.81 2.21
C ALA A 140 -19.08 -15.95 1.68
N ASN A 141 -18.54 -15.05 2.51
CA ASN A 141 -17.34 -14.27 2.19
C ASN A 141 -16.09 -15.01 2.67
N LEU A 142 -15.22 -15.38 1.73
CA LEU A 142 -13.96 -16.08 1.98
C LEU A 142 -12.98 -15.28 2.84
N VAL A 143 -12.92 -13.96 2.67
CA VAL A 143 -12.05 -13.09 3.49
C VAL A 143 -12.50 -13.15 4.95
N THR A 144 -13.81 -13.03 5.18
CA THR A 144 -14.40 -13.18 6.52
C THR A 144 -14.15 -14.56 7.11
N ALA A 145 -14.31 -15.63 6.32
CA ALA A 145 -14.01 -17.00 6.74
C ALA A 145 -12.55 -17.15 7.21
N VAL A 146 -11.61 -16.50 6.52
CA VAL A 146 -10.20 -16.54 6.91
C VAL A 146 -9.95 -15.76 8.19
N ILE A 147 -10.42 -14.51 8.28
CA ILE A 147 -10.09 -13.60 9.39
C ILE A 147 -10.78 -14.00 10.70
N LEU A 148 -12.02 -14.50 10.65
CA LEU A 148 -12.80 -14.81 11.87
C LEU A 148 -12.71 -16.29 12.29
N ASP A 149 -12.54 -17.22 11.35
CA ASP A 149 -12.51 -18.66 11.67
C ASP A 149 -11.10 -19.24 11.52
N PHE A 150 -10.61 -19.43 10.29
CA PHE A 150 -9.32 -20.12 10.07
C PHE A 150 -8.14 -19.46 10.78
N ARG A 151 -8.15 -18.14 10.86
CA ARG A 151 -7.13 -17.31 11.49
C ARG A 151 -7.73 -16.37 12.53
N GLY A 152 -8.85 -16.75 13.15
CA GLY A 152 -9.50 -15.97 14.22
C GLY A 152 -8.55 -15.61 15.37
N TYR A 153 -7.64 -16.53 15.70
CA TYR A 153 -6.60 -16.30 16.72
C TYR A 153 -5.62 -15.17 16.38
N ASP A 154 -5.34 -14.90 15.10
CA ASP A 154 -4.46 -13.80 14.70
C ASP A 154 -5.19 -12.44 14.76
N THR A 155 -6.52 -12.46 14.84
CA THR A 155 -7.40 -11.28 14.86
C THR A 155 -7.83 -10.85 16.27
N LEU A 156 -7.88 -11.78 17.23
CA LEU A 156 -8.20 -11.53 18.65
C LEU A 156 -7.07 -10.81 19.39
#